data_AF-A0A376KTB0-F1
#
_entry.id   AF-A0A376KTB0-F1
#
_cell.length_a   1.000
_cell.length_b   1.000
_cell.length_c   1.000
_cell.angle_alpha   90.00
_cell.angle_beta   90.00
_cell.angle_gamma   90.00
#
_symmetry.space_group_name_H-M   'P 1'
#
loop_
_entity.id
_entity.type
_entity.pdbx_description
1 polymer ?
#
loop_
_entity_poly.entity_id
_entity_poly.type
_entity_poly.pdbx_seq_one_letter_code
_entity_poly.pdbx_strand_id
1 'polypeptide(L)' 'MYTLNWQPPYDWSWMLGFLAARAVSGVETVAEDYYARSLAVGEYRGVVTAIPDIAPPYSAHKFKCRFRTRCR' A
#
# COMPACT_ATOMS: atom_id res chain seq x y z
N MET A 1 -4.25 10.83 -6.06
CA MET A 1 -3.08 10.11 -5.52
C MET A 1 -2.68 10.81 -4.25
N TYR A 2 -2.47 10.09 -3.16
CA TYR A 2 -2.27 10.65 -1.82
C TYR A 2 -0.88 10.30 -1.28
N THR A 3 -0.34 11.11 -0.37
CA THR A 3 0.92 10.85 0.33
C THR A 3 0.73 10.95 1.83
N LEU A 4 1.12 9.93 2.59
CA LEU A 4 1.13 9.94 4.05
C LEU A 4 2.57 9.94 4.57
N ASN A 5 2.85 10.69 5.63
CA ASN A 5 4.18 10.71 6.24
C ASN A 5 4.28 9.60 7.31
N TRP A 6 5.48 9.03 7.49
CA TRP A 6 5.81 8.19 8.65
C TRP A 6 7.07 8.67 9.35
N GLN A 7 7.27 8.26 10.60
CA GLN A 7 8.52 8.50 11.33
C GLN A 7 9.47 7.31 11.18
N PRO A 8 10.71 7.52 10.70
CA PRO A 8 11.74 6.50 10.70
C PRO A 8 12.24 6.13 12.12
N PRO A 9 12.86 4.94 12.28
CA PRO A 9 12.98 3.88 11.27
C PRO A 9 11.68 3.08 11.15
N TYR A 10 11.25 2.79 9.91
CA TYR A 10 10.13 1.89 9.65
C TYR A 10 10.59 0.77 8.72
N ASP A 11 10.52 -0.48 9.18
CA ASP A 11 10.95 -1.65 8.43
C ASP A 11 9.83 -2.14 7.48
N TRP A 12 9.84 -1.61 6.26
CA TRP A 12 8.88 -1.97 5.23
C TRP A 12 9.05 -3.39 4.72
N SER A 13 10.28 -3.91 4.65
CA SER A 13 10.54 -5.27 4.19
C SER A 13 9.92 -6.29 5.13
N TRP A 14 10.08 -6.09 6.45
CA TRP A 14 9.42 -6.93 7.46
C TRP A 14 7.90 -6.82 7.39
N MET A 15 7.36 -5.59 7.27
CA MET A 15 5.91 -5.37 7.19
C MET A 15 5.28 -6.04 5.97
N LEU A 16 5.90 -5.90 4.79
CA LEU A 16 5.42 -6.55 3.56
C LEU A 16 5.52 -8.08 3.67
N GLY A 17 6.59 -8.62 4.26
CA GLY A 17 6.69 -10.06 4.53
C GLY A 17 5.59 -10.57 5.47
N PHE A 18 5.28 -9.82 6.53
CA PHE A 18 4.20 -10.13 7.46
C PHE A 18 2.83 -10.20 6.77
N LEU A 19 2.56 -9.24 5.89
CA LEU A 19 1.31 -9.16 5.12
C LEU A 19 1.24 -10.26 4.06
N ALA A 20 2.35 -10.53 3.34
CA ALA A 20 2.42 -11.56 2.30
C ALA A 20 2.06 -12.95 2.86
N ALA A 21 2.57 -13.28 4.05
CA ALA A 21 2.28 -14.56 4.72
C ALA A 21 0.79 -14.77 5.05
N ARG A 22 -0.03 -13.72 4.99
CA ARG A 22 -1.46 -13.73 5.34
C ARG A 22 -2.37 -13.27 4.19
N ALA A 23 -1.79 -13.03 3.02
CA ALA A 23 -2.51 -12.45 1.90
C ALA A 23 -3.63 -13.38 1.42
N VAL A 24 -4.86 -12.86 1.36
CA VAL A 24 -5.99 -13.62 0.84
C VAL A 24 -5.97 -13.60 -0.69
N SER A 25 -5.88 -14.78 -1.30
CA SER A 25 -5.85 -14.94 -2.76
C SER A 25 -7.07 -14.29 -3.43
N GLY A 26 -6.82 -13.43 -4.42
CA GLY A 26 -7.86 -12.69 -5.15
C GLY A 26 -8.37 -11.41 -4.45
N VAL A 27 -7.95 -11.15 -3.21
CA VAL A 27 -8.30 -9.93 -2.47
C VAL A 27 -7.08 -9.02 -2.30
N GLU A 28 -5.93 -9.62 -1.96
CA GLU A 28 -4.70 -8.91 -1.65
C GLU A 28 -3.58 -9.34 -2.60
N THR A 29 -2.69 -8.41 -2.90
CA THR A 29 -1.47 -8.64 -3.68
C THR A 29 -0.34 -7.91 -2.98
N VAL A 30 0.68 -8.66 -2.58
CA VAL A 30 1.85 -8.14 -1.88
C VAL A 30 3.07 -8.39 -2.75
N ALA A 31 3.78 -7.33 -3.07
CA ALA A 31 5.06 -7.37 -3.78
C ALA A 31 6.16 -6.82 -2.85
N GLU A 32 7.40 -6.87 -3.32
CA GLU A 32 8.57 -6.40 -2.56
C GLU A 32 8.54 -4.88 -2.28
N ASP A 33 7.89 -4.12 -3.16
CA ASP A 33 7.89 -2.65 -3.17
C ASP A 33 6.49 -2.04 -3.05
N TYR A 34 5.43 -2.85 -2.96
CA TYR A 34 4.07 -2.34 -2.74
C TYR A 34 3.12 -3.37 -2.14
N TYR A 35 2.05 -2.85 -1.57
CA TYR A 35 0.88 -3.62 -1.15
C TYR A 35 -0.35 -3.13 -1.89
N ALA A 36 -1.18 -4.03 -2.40
CA ALA A 36 -2.45 -3.70 -3.04
C ALA A 36 -3.59 -4.58 -2.52
N ARG A 37 -4.78 -4.00 -2.38
CA ARG A 37 -5.99 -4.74 -2.00
C ARG A 37 -7.25 -4.18 -2.63
N SER A 38 -8.26 -5.03 -2.76
CA SER A 38 -9.62 -4.54 -2.95
C SER A 38 -10.14 -3.88 -1.65
N LEU A 39 -10.85 -2.77 -1.81
CA LEU A 39 -11.48 -2.03 -0.72
C LEU A 39 -12.86 -1.53 -1.17
N ALA A 40 -13.86 -1.71 -0.30
CA ALA A 40 -15.18 -1.14 -0.44
C ALA A 40 -15.40 -0.09 0.65
N VAL A 41 -15.89 1.09 0.28
CA VAL A 41 -16.26 2.18 1.21
C VAL A 41 -17.66 2.65 0.82
N GLY A 42 -18.67 2.15 1.55
CA GLY A 42 -20.07 2.28 1.11
C GLY A 42 -20.28 1.61 -0.25
N GLU A 43 -20.89 2.34 -1.19
CA GLU A 43 -21.15 1.85 -2.55
C GLU A 43 -19.90 1.84 -3.45
N TYR A 44 -18.81 2.48 -3.04
CA TYR A 44 -17.60 2.57 -3.86
C TYR A 44 -16.72 1.35 -3.69
N ARG A 45 -16.42 0.67 -4.79
CA ARG A 45 -15.49 -0.47 -4.85
C ARG A 45 -14.28 -0.12 -5.69
N GLY A 46 -13.11 -0.52 -5.23
CA GLY A 46 -11.88 -0.24 -5.95
C GLY A 46 -10.68 -1.01 -5.42
N VAL A 47 -9.52 -0.66 -5.96
CA VAL A 47 -8.22 -1.15 -5.52
C VAL A 47 -7.48 0.00 -4.86
N VAL A 48 -6.96 -0.24 -3.65
CA VAL A 48 -5.95 0.61 -3.02
C VAL A 48 -4.58 0.02 -3.29
N THR A 49 -3.64 0.84 -3.73
CA THR A 49 -2.22 0.49 -3.83
C THR A 49 -1.42 1.43 -2.95
N ALA A 50 -0.52 0.84 -2.17
CA ALA A 50 0.33 1.44 -1.16
C ALA A 50 1.79 1.21 -1.55
N ILE A 51 2.52 2.28 -1.85
CA ILE A 51 3.93 2.23 -2.25
C ILE A 51 4.75 3.06 -1.26
N PRO A 52 5.63 2.45 -0.45
CA PRO A 52 6.56 3.19 0.40
C PRO A 52 7.64 3.88 -0.45
N ASP A 53 7.84 5.18 -0.22
CA ASP A 53 8.97 5.95 -0.76
C ASP A 53 10.20 5.80 0.15
N ILE A 54 11.08 4.86 -0.21
CA ILE A 54 12.26 4.47 0.57
C ILE A 54 13.54 5.18 0.08
N ALA A 55 13.42 6.23 -0.75
CA ALA A 55 14.59 6.89 -1.34
C ALA A 55 15.48 7.60 -0.29
N PRO A 56 16.78 7.29 -0.20
CA PRO A 56 17.73 8.04 0.64
C PRO A 56 18.24 9.33 -0.04
N PRO A 57 18.61 10.43 0.67
CA PRO A 57 18.52 10.69 2.12
C PRO A 57 17.64 11.90 2.53
N TYR A 58 16.69 12.37 1.71
CA TYR A 58 15.74 13.45 2.11
C TYR A 58 14.50 13.60 1.22
N SER A 59 14.06 12.55 0.52
CA SER A 59 12.68 12.56 0.03
C SER A 59 11.80 12.23 1.22
N ALA A 60 11.04 13.21 1.67
CA ALA A 60 10.07 13.09 2.77
C ALA A 60 9.41 11.70 2.70
N HIS A 61 9.56 10.94 3.78
CA HIS A 61 9.07 9.58 3.98
C HIS A 61 7.58 9.46 3.62
N LYS A 62 7.29 9.20 2.34
CA LYS A 62 5.97 9.37 1.76
C LYS A 62 5.41 8.04 1.32
N PHE A 63 4.21 7.77 1.76
CA PHE A 63 3.49 6.57 1.40
C PHE A 63 2.48 6.92 0.31
N LYS A 64 2.68 6.40 -0.89
CA LYS A 64 1.83 6.74 -2.04
C LYS A 64 0.62 5.83 -2.09
N CYS A 65 -0.56 6.41 -1.93
CA CYS A 65 -1.84 5.73 -2.08
C CYS A 65 -2.50 6.06 -3.42
N ARG A 66 -2.85 5.03 -4.18
CA ARG A 66 -3.74 5.14 -5.34
C ARG A 66 -5.01 4.35 -5.07
N PHE A 67 -6.15 5.02 -5.14
CA PHE A 67 -7.46 4.36 -5.20
C PHE A 67 -7.94 4.36 -6.64
N ARG A 68 -8.28 3.19 -7.19
CA ARG A 68 -8.89 3.05 -8.51
C ARG A 68 -10.25 2.40 -8.33
N THR A 69 -11.33 3.14 -8.55
CA THR A 69 -12.68 2.57 -8.56
C THR A 69 -12.89 1.71 -9.79
N ARG A 70 -13.52 0.54 -9.63
CA ARG A 70 -14.21 -0.12 -10.75
C ARG A 70 -15.65 0.35 -10.67
N CYS A 71 -16.07 1.10 -11.68
CA CYS A 71 -17.44 1.56 -11.81
C CYS A 71 -18.28 0.43 -12.43
N ARG A 72 -18.91 -0.38 -11.58
CA ARG A 72 -20.20 -1.09 -11.73
C ARG A 72 -20.27 -2.25 -10.75
#